data_AF-A0A7J6IMF4-F1
#
_entry.id   AF-A0A7J6IMF4-F1
#
_cell.length_a   1.000
_cell.length_b   1.000
_cell.length_c   1.000
_cell.angle_alpha   90.00
_cell.angle_beta   90.00
_cell.angle_gamma   90.00
#
_symmetry.space_group_name_H-M   'P 1'
#
loop_
_entity.id
_entity.type
_entity.pdbx_description
1 polymer ?
#
loop_
_entity_poly.entity_id
_entity_poly.type
_entity_poly.pdbx_seq_one_letter_code
_entity_poly.pdbx_strand_id
1 'polypeptide(L)'
;MQYSVSNVWSVALWGAFAIHAVTAQNGKDLLPGDKDVWQGMKGVDAWRLPSDTVKTGGKDGSVTLKGSKDRVRCGVVPYDKDGNVWMIPANGNFDQVGYILPRGGYDSRHDTTLADCVVREAKEEGGLVIDVKSLVPLGRSNHGSVYWYKGSVTKHVKPTEPRPQPPKAFKLNDARKEMQKPAGNPKKKADMRMALHTSVSADDSKNYRSTFKPLERGGPSRPAGGQGSRQTKPTR
;
A
#
# COMPACT_ATOMS: atom_id res chain seq x y z
N MET A 1 24.82 -70.81 -12.03
CA MET A 1 24.75 -69.72 -11.04
C MET A 1 23.34 -69.14 -11.10
N GLN A 2 22.58 -69.29 -10.01
CA GLN A 2 21.17 -68.96 -9.91
C GLN A 2 20.98 -67.48 -9.51
N TYR A 3 19.89 -66.87 -9.99
CA TYR A 3 19.43 -65.53 -9.67
C TYR A 3 18.94 -65.41 -8.22
N SER A 4 19.10 -64.23 -7.60
CA SER A 4 18.20 -63.76 -6.54
C SER A 4 18.03 -62.24 -6.60
N VAL A 5 16.77 -61.82 -6.47
CA VAL A 5 16.21 -60.48 -6.61
C VAL A 5 15.81 -59.97 -5.21
N SER A 6 15.67 -58.65 -5.04
CA SER A 6 15.01 -57.91 -3.93
C SER A 6 15.87 -57.72 -2.66
N ASN A 7 16.02 -56.53 -2.05
CA ASN A 7 15.00 -55.52 -1.74
C ASN A 7 15.54 -54.09 -1.80
N VAL A 8 14.80 -53.25 -2.53
CA VAL A 8 14.80 -51.78 -2.45
C VAL A 8 13.88 -51.41 -1.28
N TRP A 9 14.37 -50.67 -0.28
CA TRP A 9 13.49 -49.95 0.65
C TRP A 9 13.80 -48.46 0.64
N SER A 10 12.84 -47.77 0.05
CA SER A 10 12.66 -46.34 -0.08
C SER A 10 12.50 -45.67 1.28
N VAL A 11 13.20 -44.57 1.52
CA VAL A 11 12.72 -43.51 2.41
C VAL A 11 12.66 -42.23 1.59
N ALA A 12 11.54 -42.07 0.89
CA ALA A 12 11.14 -40.79 0.31
C ALA A 12 10.51 -39.96 1.43
N LEU A 13 11.32 -39.11 2.07
CA LEU A 13 10.80 -38.05 2.93
C LEU A 13 10.29 -36.92 2.03
N TRP A 14 8.99 -36.99 1.75
CA TRP A 14 8.18 -35.91 1.19
C TRP A 14 8.08 -34.77 2.20
N GLY A 15 9.14 -33.97 2.29
CA GLY A 15 9.09 -32.62 2.84
C GLY A 15 9.01 -31.65 1.67
N ALA A 16 7.80 -31.36 1.18
CA ALA A 16 7.56 -30.31 0.21
C ALA A 16 7.76 -28.93 0.87
N PHE A 17 9.00 -28.61 1.21
CA PHE A 17 9.41 -27.22 1.36
C PHE A 17 9.54 -26.67 -0.04
N ALA A 18 8.55 -25.91 -0.47
CA ALA A 18 8.70 -25.00 -1.59
C ALA A 18 9.83 -24.02 -1.20
N ILE A 19 11.06 -24.37 -1.59
CA ILE A 19 12.19 -23.46 -1.61
C ILE A 19 11.77 -22.38 -2.60
N HIS A 20 11.17 -21.32 -2.07
CA HIS A 20 11.11 -20.07 -2.80
C HIS A 20 12.57 -19.70 -2.98
N ALA A 21 13.08 -19.92 -4.19
CA ALA A 21 14.38 -19.44 -4.58
C ALA A 21 14.36 -17.93 -4.34
N VAL A 22 14.96 -17.50 -3.23
CA VAL A 22 15.27 -16.11 -2.98
C VAL A 22 16.33 -15.78 -4.02
N THR A 23 15.90 -15.36 -5.20
CA THR A 23 16.80 -14.76 -6.17
C THR A 23 17.38 -13.53 -5.49
N ALA A 24 18.65 -13.63 -5.09
CA ALA A 24 19.41 -12.51 -4.57
C ALA A 24 19.19 -11.31 -5.49
N GLN A 25 18.56 -10.26 -4.95
CA GLN A 25 18.34 -9.02 -5.67
C GLN A 25 19.71 -8.45 -6.02
N ASN A 26 20.12 -8.55 -7.27
CA ASN A 26 21.17 -7.70 -7.80
C ASN A 26 20.75 -6.27 -7.49
N GLY A 27 21.49 -5.57 -6.63
CA GLY A 27 21.20 -4.21 -6.13
C GLY A 27 21.28 -3.11 -7.18
N LYS A 28 20.85 -3.40 -8.41
CA LYS A 28 20.80 -2.53 -9.58
C LYS A 28 19.41 -1.93 -9.81
N ASP A 29 18.45 -2.13 -8.91
CA ASP A 29 17.09 -1.60 -9.03
C ASP A 29 16.94 -0.17 -8.48
N LEU A 30 17.84 0.27 -7.61
CA LEU A 30 17.95 1.65 -7.13
C LEU A 30 19.03 2.43 -7.89
N LEU A 31 18.81 3.73 -8.03
CA LEU A 31 19.75 4.70 -8.59
C LEU A 31 20.38 5.56 -7.48
N PRO A 32 21.55 6.19 -7.74
CA PRO A 32 22.13 7.15 -6.80
C PRO A 32 21.13 8.25 -6.41
N GLY A 33 21.00 8.51 -5.11
CA GLY A 33 20.08 9.50 -4.55
C GLY A 33 18.66 9.00 -4.24
N ASP A 34 18.29 7.78 -4.64
CA ASP A 34 16.96 7.24 -4.35
C ASP A 34 16.70 7.09 -2.84
N LYS A 35 17.73 6.74 -2.07
CA LYS A 35 17.62 6.61 -0.62
C LYS A 35 17.37 7.95 0.08
N ASP A 36 17.81 9.05 -0.53
CA ASP A 36 17.73 10.39 0.07
C ASP A 36 16.30 10.92 0.07
N VAL A 37 15.43 10.40 -0.79
CA VAL A 37 14.01 10.79 -0.85
C VAL A 37 13.10 9.92 0.03
N TRP A 38 13.65 8.96 0.76
CA TRP A 38 12.89 7.93 1.48
C TRP A 38 13.04 8.04 3.00
N GLN A 39 11.93 7.84 3.70
CA GLN A 39 11.85 7.80 5.16
C GLN A 39 11.13 6.53 5.60
N GLY A 40 11.65 5.83 6.61
CA GLY A 40 10.95 4.68 7.19
C GLY A 40 9.69 5.07 7.98
N MET A 41 8.84 4.09 8.29
CA MET A 41 7.62 4.26 9.10
C MET A 41 7.86 4.19 10.63
N LYS A 42 9.10 4.19 11.10
CA LYS A 42 9.38 4.07 12.54
C LYS A 42 8.83 5.29 13.29
N GLY A 43 7.96 5.06 14.27
CA GLY A 43 7.35 6.12 15.08
C GLY A 43 6.27 6.92 14.35
N VAL A 44 5.82 6.47 13.19
CA VAL A 44 4.78 7.12 12.37
C VAL A 44 3.53 6.25 12.40
N ASP A 45 2.36 6.84 12.62
CA ASP A 45 1.09 6.14 12.37
C ASP A 45 0.92 5.97 10.86
N ALA A 46 1.01 4.72 10.40
CA ALA A 46 0.92 4.40 8.99
C ALA A 46 -0.51 4.46 8.43
N TRP A 47 -1.53 4.63 9.25
CA TRP A 47 -2.93 4.54 8.81
C TRP A 47 -3.67 5.87 8.92
N ARG A 48 -3.12 6.83 9.66
CA ARG A 48 -3.77 8.11 9.95
C ARG A 48 -2.95 9.28 9.42
N LEU A 49 -3.66 10.37 9.15
CA LEU A 49 -2.99 11.65 8.91
C LEU A 49 -2.23 12.08 10.17
N PRO A 50 -1.04 12.68 10.02
CA PRO A 50 -0.38 13.40 11.09
C PRO A 50 -1.27 14.49 11.70
N SER A 51 -1.13 14.73 13.00
CA SER A 51 -1.93 15.74 13.72
C SER A 51 -1.65 17.18 13.28
N ASP A 52 -0.53 17.41 12.61
CA ASP A 52 -0.13 18.70 12.03
C ASP A 52 -0.57 18.84 10.56
N THR A 53 -1.54 18.07 10.09
CA THR A 53 -2.14 18.28 8.77
C THR A 53 -3.13 19.45 8.77
N VAL A 54 -3.13 20.22 7.69
CA VAL A 54 -4.01 21.37 7.48
C VAL A 54 -4.77 21.25 6.16
N LYS A 55 -6.02 21.70 6.15
CA LYS A 55 -6.79 21.81 4.89
C LYS A 55 -6.17 22.87 4.00
N THR A 56 -6.01 22.56 2.72
CA THR A 56 -5.50 23.54 1.75
C THR A 56 -6.63 24.38 1.16
N GLY A 57 -6.32 25.61 0.77
CA GLY A 57 -7.20 26.43 -0.08
C GLY A 57 -7.10 26.14 -1.58
N GLY A 58 -6.38 25.07 -1.97
CA GLY A 58 -6.16 24.69 -3.37
C GLY A 58 -7.24 23.76 -3.89
N LYS A 59 -6.90 22.48 -4.12
CA LYS A 59 -7.89 21.46 -4.50
C LYS A 59 -8.76 21.14 -3.28
N ASP A 60 -10.07 21.29 -3.44
CA ASP A 60 -11.05 20.97 -2.39
C ASP A 60 -10.85 19.53 -1.87
N GLY A 61 -11.05 19.36 -0.57
CA GLY A 61 -10.78 18.12 0.16
C GLY A 61 -9.31 17.82 0.44
N SER A 62 -8.36 18.48 -0.24
CA SER A 62 -6.95 18.14 -0.08
C SER A 62 -6.27 18.77 1.15
N VAL A 63 -5.30 18.06 1.70
CA VAL A 63 -4.56 18.44 2.92
C VAL A 63 -3.06 18.50 2.67
N THR A 64 -2.34 19.33 3.42
CA THR A 64 -0.86 19.42 3.45
C THR A 64 -0.34 19.22 4.87
N LEU A 65 0.96 18.96 5.00
CA LEU A 65 1.64 19.08 6.29
C LEU A 65 1.82 20.55 6.65
N LYS A 66 1.65 20.92 7.93
CA LYS A 66 1.85 22.30 8.41
C LYS A 66 3.27 22.76 8.08
N GLY A 67 3.38 23.96 7.50
CA GLY A 67 4.67 24.51 7.06
C GLY A 67 5.20 23.92 5.74
N SER A 68 4.46 22.99 5.11
CA SER A 68 4.79 22.47 3.78
C SER A 68 3.72 22.84 2.75
N LYS A 69 4.16 22.99 1.50
CA LYS A 69 3.28 23.08 0.32
C LYS A 69 2.94 21.69 -0.25
N ASP A 70 3.56 20.63 0.27
CA ASP A 70 3.37 19.27 -0.19
C ASP A 70 2.04 18.70 0.31
N ARG A 71 1.19 18.32 -0.64
CA ARG A 71 -0.07 17.62 -0.35
C ARG A 71 0.22 16.25 0.21
N VAL A 72 -0.55 15.83 1.22
CA VAL A 72 -0.51 14.45 1.68
C VAL A 72 -1.07 13.54 0.59
N ARG A 73 -0.35 12.47 0.31
CA ARG A 73 -0.61 11.53 -0.77
C ARG A 73 -0.43 10.10 -0.28
N CYS A 74 -1.01 9.18 -1.03
CA CYS A 74 -0.86 7.75 -0.83
C CYS A 74 -0.45 7.09 -2.15
N GLY A 75 0.37 6.06 -2.08
CA GLY A 75 0.80 5.27 -3.23
C GLY A 75 0.87 3.79 -2.89
N VAL A 76 0.76 2.93 -3.91
CA VAL A 76 0.75 1.48 -3.71
C VAL A 76 1.64 0.77 -4.72
N VAL A 77 2.27 -0.33 -4.28
CA VAL A 77 2.83 -1.38 -5.13
C VAL A 77 1.82 -2.53 -5.16
N PRO A 78 0.96 -2.59 -6.19
CA PRO A 78 -0.13 -3.54 -6.24
C PRO A 78 0.32 -4.85 -6.91
N TYR A 79 0.24 -5.96 -6.18
CA TYR A 79 0.58 -7.29 -6.66
C TYR A 79 -0.67 -8.08 -7.03
N ASP A 80 -0.63 -8.82 -8.14
CA ASP A 80 -1.61 -9.88 -8.39
C ASP A 80 -1.25 -11.20 -7.70
N LYS A 81 -2.11 -12.21 -7.86
CA LYS A 81 -1.92 -13.55 -7.29
C LYS A 81 -0.69 -14.29 -7.83
N ASP A 82 -0.18 -13.87 -8.99
CA ASP A 82 0.96 -14.50 -9.68
C ASP A 82 2.28 -13.74 -9.38
N GLY A 83 2.22 -12.74 -8.49
CA GLY A 83 3.38 -11.93 -8.09
C GLY A 83 3.77 -10.85 -9.11
N ASN A 84 2.94 -10.57 -10.12
CA ASN A 84 3.17 -9.45 -11.02
C ASN A 84 2.74 -8.15 -10.37
N VAL A 85 3.44 -7.07 -10.73
CA VAL A 85 3.15 -5.72 -10.26
C VAL A 85 2.28 -5.02 -11.30
N TRP A 86 1.09 -4.56 -10.87
CA TRP A 86 0.24 -3.72 -11.69
C TRP A 86 0.75 -2.28 -11.70
N MET A 87 0.82 -1.68 -12.88
CA MET A 87 1.29 -0.32 -13.08
C MET A 87 0.29 0.42 -13.96
N ILE A 88 0.22 1.74 -13.78
CA ILE A 88 -0.65 2.62 -14.55
C ILE A 88 0.21 3.50 -15.46
N PRO A 89 -0.28 3.94 -16.62
CA PRO A 89 0.47 4.90 -17.42
C PRO A 89 0.56 6.26 -16.70
N ALA A 90 1.71 6.91 -16.85
CA ALA A 90 1.87 8.28 -16.41
C ALA A 90 0.90 9.21 -17.15
N ASN A 91 0.27 10.13 -16.43
CA ASN A 91 -0.61 11.13 -17.01
C ASN A 91 0.20 12.21 -17.75
N GLY A 92 -0.35 12.74 -18.85
CA GLY A 92 0.17 13.88 -19.61
C GLY A 92 1.43 13.63 -20.46
N ASN A 93 2.30 12.70 -20.11
CA ASN A 93 3.58 12.46 -20.80
C ASN A 93 3.96 10.97 -20.84
N PHE A 94 3.02 10.11 -21.26
CA PHE A 94 3.24 8.66 -21.27
C PHE A 94 4.44 8.25 -22.12
N ASP A 95 4.64 8.84 -23.29
CA ASP A 95 5.74 8.43 -24.20
C ASP A 95 7.13 8.68 -23.61
N GLN A 96 7.24 9.64 -22.69
CA GLN A 96 8.49 9.95 -21.99
C GLN A 96 8.62 9.15 -20.69
N VAL A 97 7.56 9.09 -19.89
CA VAL A 97 7.62 8.55 -18.53
C VAL A 97 7.30 7.06 -18.50
N GLY A 98 6.42 6.58 -19.36
CA GLY A 98 5.92 5.21 -19.39
C GLY A 98 5.02 4.88 -18.20
N TYR A 99 5.12 3.65 -17.72
CA TYR A 99 4.32 3.15 -16.60
C TYR A 99 4.87 3.59 -15.24
N ILE A 100 3.98 3.89 -14.31
CA ILE A 100 4.24 4.31 -12.93
C ILE A 100 3.43 3.48 -11.94
N LEU A 101 3.81 3.55 -10.66
CA LEU A 101 2.98 3.03 -9.59
C LEU A 101 1.80 3.99 -9.33
N PRO A 102 0.59 3.48 -9.01
CA PRO A 102 -0.54 4.32 -8.62
C PRO A 102 -0.20 5.17 -7.41
N ARG A 103 -0.50 6.47 -7.49
CA ARG A 103 -0.24 7.43 -6.42
C ARG A 103 -1.09 8.67 -6.60
N GLY A 104 -1.99 8.91 -5.65
CA GLY A 104 -2.88 10.06 -5.66
C GLY A 104 -2.93 10.79 -4.32
N GLY A 105 -3.84 11.75 -4.22
CA GLY A 105 -3.90 12.70 -3.11
C GLY A 105 -4.96 12.34 -2.10
N TYR A 106 -4.63 12.45 -0.82
CA TYR A 106 -5.64 12.31 0.24
C TYR A 106 -6.74 13.36 0.04
N ASP A 107 -7.99 12.92 0.15
CA ASP A 107 -9.19 13.73 0.04
C ASP A 107 -10.05 13.54 1.30
N SER A 108 -10.05 14.55 2.17
CA SER A 108 -10.77 14.55 3.45
C SER A 108 -12.29 14.44 3.34
N ARG A 109 -12.85 14.50 2.13
CA ARG A 109 -14.28 14.28 1.88
C ARG A 109 -14.60 12.80 1.67
N HIS A 110 -13.61 12.00 1.27
CA HIS A 110 -13.77 10.59 0.90
C HIS A 110 -12.94 9.64 1.75
N ASP A 111 -11.80 10.12 2.26
CA ASP A 111 -10.82 9.33 2.98
C ASP A 111 -10.91 9.60 4.48
N THR A 112 -11.07 8.55 5.27
CA THR A 112 -10.99 8.61 6.74
C THR A 112 -9.63 8.11 7.25
N THR A 113 -8.95 7.32 6.43
CA THR A 113 -7.62 6.75 6.68
C THR A 113 -6.75 6.85 5.42
N LEU A 114 -5.44 6.70 5.58
CA LEU A 114 -4.54 6.59 4.42
C LEU A 114 -4.80 5.31 3.60
N ALA A 115 -5.36 4.27 4.22
CA ALA A 115 -5.78 3.06 3.51
C ALA A 115 -6.96 3.33 2.56
N ASP A 116 -7.92 4.16 2.98
CA ASP A 116 -9.03 4.60 2.11
C ASP A 116 -8.51 5.34 0.88
N CYS A 117 -7.55 6.26 1.10
CA CYS A 117 -6.86 6.96 0.02
C CYS A 117 -6.24 5.97 -0.98
N VAL A 118 -5.50 4.95 -0.51
CA VAL A 118 -4.88 3.95 -1.38
C VAL A 118 -5.90 3.22 -2.23
N VAL A 119 -6.97 2.70 -1.60
CA VAL A 119 -7.99 1.91 -2.29
C VAL A 119 -8.76 2.76 -3.30
N ARG A 120 -9.08 4.01 -2.94
CA ARG A 120 -9.76 4.96 -3.82
C ARG A 120 -8.88 5.30 -5.03
N GLU A 121 -7.66 5.79 -4.81
CA GLU A 121 -6.77 6.24 -5.89
C GLU A 121 -6.36 5.10 -6.83
N ALA A 122 -6.07 3.90 -6.30
CA ALA A 122 -5.75 2.75 -7.14
C ALA A 122 -6.92 2.36 -8.06
N LYS A 123 -8.17 2.49 -7.57
CA LYS A 123 -9.38 2.23 -8.35
C LYS A 123 -9.65 3.35 -9.36
N GLU A 124 -9.50 4.61 -8.96
CA GLU A 124 -9.77 5.78 -9.81
C GLU A 124 -8.78 5.86 -10.97
N GLU A 125 -7.48 5.77 -10.68
CA GLU A 125 -6.40 5.93 -11.66
C GLU A 125 -6.17 4.68 -12.53
N GLY A 126 -6.36 3.50 -11.93
CA GLY A 126 -5.95 2.22 -12.54
C GLY A 126 -7.03 1.16 -12.59
N GLY A 127 -8.24 1.43 -12.09
CA GLY A 127 -9.27 0.39 -12.00
C GLY A 127 -8.86 -0.80 -11.13
N LEU A 128 -7.85 -0.64 -10.26
CA LEU A 128 -7.30 -1.72 -9.44
C LEU A 128 -8.06 -1.80 -8.13
N VAL A 129 -8.78 -2.90 -7.89
CA VAL A 129 -9.47 -3.11 -6.62
C VAL A 129 -8.53 -3.81 -5.65
N ILE A 130 -7.96 -3.04 -4.72
CA ILE A 130 -7.04 -3.54 -3.70
C ILE A 130 -7.81 -4.08 -2.50
N ASP A 131 -7.42 -5.25 -1.99
CA ASP A 131 -7.89 -5.71 -0.68
C ASP A 131 -7.25 -4.85 0.41
N VAL A 132 -8.05 -3.99 1.06
CA VAL A 132 -7.59 -3.12 2.13
C VAL A 132 -6.87 -3.90 3.25
N LYS A 133 -7.29 -5.13 3.55
CA LYS A 133 -6.72 -5.95 4.62
C LYS A 133 -5.30 -6.42 4.30
N SER A 134 -4.94 -6.47 3.02
CA SER A 134 -3.62 -6.87 2.53
C SER A 134 -2.60 -5.74 2.55
N LEU A 135 -3.01 -4.49 2.79
CA LEU A 135 -2.10 -3.35 2.71
C LEU A 135 -1.00 -3.46 3.76
N VAL A 136 0.27 -3.30 3.36
CA VAL A 136 1.44 -3.29 4.24
C VAL A 136 2.19 -1.97 4.08
N PRO A 137 2.44 -1.20 5.15
CA PRO A 137 3.20 0.05 5.06
C PRO A 137 4.66 -0.19 4.66
N LEU A 138 5.15 0.62 3.72
CA LEU A 138 6.53 0.52 3.20
C LEU A 138 7.41 1.67 3.72
N GLY A 139 6.91 2.89 3.67
CA GLY A 139 7.68 4.09 3.99
C GLY A 139 7.01 5.36 3.49
N ARG A 140 7.70 6.48 3.65
CA ARG A 140 7.26 7.79 3.19
C ARG A 140 8.28 8.43 2.26
N SER A 141 7.81 9.26 1.35
CA SER A 141 8.66 10.08 0.48
C SER A 141 8.19 11.54 0.44
N ASN A 142 8.90 12.38 -0.32
CA ASN A 142 8.59 13.79 -0.53
C ASN A 142 8.41 14.55 0.80
N HIS A 143 9.50 14.62 1.59
CA HIS A 143 9.49 15.23 2.93
C HIS A 143 8.47 14.63 3.90
N GLY A 144 8.08 13.37 3.70
CA GLY A 144 7.12 12.67 4.56
C GLY A 144 5.65 12.86 4.16
N SER A 145 5.37 13.50 3.03
CA SER A 145 4.00 13.77 2.56
C SER A 145 3.36 12.63 1.76
N VAL A 146 4.14 11.71 1.19
CA VAL A 146 3.61 10.58 0.42
C VAL A 146 3.79 9.29 1.22
N TYR A 147 2.71 8.56 1.49
CA TYR A 147 2.72 7.28 2.21
C TYR A 147 2.61 6.12 1.22
N TRP A 148 3.55 5.18 1.29
CA TRP A 148 3.63 4.05 0.36
C TRP A 148 3.26 2.74 1.02
N TYR A 149 2.53 1.90 0.29
CA TYR A 149 2.08 0.58 0.73
C TYR A 149 2.34 -0.49 -0.33
N LYS A 150 2.46 -1.76 0.10
CA LYS A 150 2.24 -2.94 -0.75
C LYS A 150 0.78 -3.36 -0.59
N GLY A 151 0.16 -3.93 -1.63
CA GLY A 151 -1.20 -4.47 -1.53
C GLY A 151 -1.52 -5.51 -2.60
N SER A 152 -2.57 -6.29 -2.37
CA SER A 152 -3.04 -7.33 -3.30
C SER A 152 -4.22 -6.84 -4.15
N VAL A 153 -4.11 -7.00 -5.47
CA VAL A 153 -5.20 -6.77 -6.42
C VAL A 153 -6.16 -7.95 -6.38
N THR A 154 -7.44 -7.68 -6.14
CA THR A 154 -8.50 -8.70 -6.11
C THR A 154 -9.25 -8.79 -7.43
N LYS A 155 -9.44 -7.66 -8.13
CA LYS A 155 -10.08 -7.59 -9.44
C LYS A 155 -9.79 -6.26 -10.12
N HIS A 156 -10.20 -6.18 -11.39
CA HIS A 156 -10.15 -4.97 -12.20
C HIS A 156 -11.56 -4.42 -12.45
N VAL A 157 -11.67 -3.11 -12.50
CA VAL A 157 -12.87 -2.37 -12.92
C VAL A 157 -12.47 -1.29 -13.91
N LYS A 158 -13.44 -0.64 -14.56
CA LYS A 158 -13.16 0.51 -15.41
C LYS A 158 -12.62 1.67 -14.56
N PRO A 159 -11.43 2.25 -14.86
CA PRO A 159 -10.94 3.44 -14.19
C PRO A 159 -11.91 4.61 -14.40
N THR A 160 -12.03 5.48 -13.40
CA THR A 160 -12.84 6.70 -13.51
C THR A 160 -12.02 7.87 -14.02
N GLU A 161 -10.69 7.81 -13.88
CA GLU A 161 -9.78 8.78 -14.49
C GLU A 161 -9.22 8.23 -15.81
N PRO A 162 -9.51 8.88 -16.95
CA PRO A 162 -8.99 8.43 -18.23
C PRO A 162 -7.47 8.56 -18.27
N ARG A 163 -6.85 7.57 -18.90
CA ARG A 163 -5.41 7.46 -19.08
C ARG A 163 -5.10 7.18 -20.55
N PRO A 164 -3.91 7.56 -21.05
CA PRO A 164 -3.55 7.39 -22.46
C PRO A 164 -3.42 5.92 -22.89
N GLN A 165 -3.25 5.01 -21.92
CA GLN A 165 -3.12 3.56 -22.13
C GLN A 165 -3.85 2.82 -21.01
N PRO A 166 -4.18 1.53 -21.17
CA PRO A 166 -4.69 0.73 -20.07
C PRO A 166 -3.59 0.44 -19.04
N PRO A 167 -3.95 0.18 -17.77
CA PRO A 167 -3.07 -0.42 -16.78
C PRO A 167 -2.50 -1.76 -17.26
N LYS A 168 -1.31 -2.12 -16.79
CA LYS A 168 -0.61 -3.35 -17.22
C LYS A 168 0.09 -4.05 -16.06
N ALA A 169 0.00 -5.37 -16.03
CA ALA A 169 0.79 -6.23 -15.14
C ALA A 169 2.19 -6.45 -15.70
N PHE A 170 3.20 -6.31 -14.85
CA PHE A 170 4.59 -6.57 -15.18
C PHE A 170 5.19 -7.60 -14.22
N LYS A 171 6.00 -8.52 -14.73
CA LYS A 171 6.91 -9.27 -13.87
C LYS A 171 7.81 -8.29 -13.11
N LEU A 172 8.21 -8.64 -11.88
CA LEU A 172 8.98 -7.75 -11.00
C LEU A 172 10.20 -7.10 -11.69
N ASN A 173 10.96 -7.89 -12.45
CA ASN A 173 12.14 -7.37 -13.15
C ASN A 173 11.80 -6.40 -14.29
N ASP A 174 10.65 -6.56 -14.93
CA ASP A 174 10.19 -5.63 -15.97
C ASP A 174 9.58 -4.37 -15.35
N ALA A 175 8.90 -4.48 -14.22
CA ALA A 175 8.46 -3.33 -13.42
C ALA A 175 9.67 -2.46 -13.00
N ARG A 176 10.77 -3.08 -12.56
CA ARG A 176 12.03 -2.38 -12.26
C ARG A 176 12.58 -1.63 -13.47
N LYS A 177 12.54 -2.22 -14.68
CA LYS A 177 12.97 -1.55 -15.92
C LYS A 177 12.08 -0.35 -16.24
N GLU A 178 10.75 -0.48 -16.10
CA GLU A 178 9.83 0.66 -16.28
C GLU A 178 10.13 1.80 -15.29
N MET A 179 10.50 1.47 -14.06
CA MET A 179 10.87 2.44 -13.03
C MET A 179 12.20 3.18 -13.31
N GLN A 180 13.01 2.71 -14.25
CA GLN A 180 14.24 3.39 -14.71
C GLN A 180 13.98 4.40 -15.85
N LYS A 181 12.74 4.52 -16.35
CA LYS A 181 12.39 5.48 -17.40
C LYS A 181 12.00 6.88 -16.85
N PRO A 182 12.20 7.96 -17.61
CA PRO A 182 13.04 8.04 -18.81
C PRO A 182 14.53 7.93 -18.46
N ALA A 183 15.33 7.35 -19.35
CA ALA A 183 16.76 7.14 -19.11
C ALA A 183 17.53 8.42 -18.76
N GLY A 184 17.14 9.57 -19.34
CA GLY A 184 17.80 10.86 -19.10
C GLY A 184 17.36 11.60 -17.82
N ASN A 185 16.21 11.25 -17.23
CA ASN A 185 15.73 11.90 -16.01
C ASN A 185 14.82 10.98 -15.16
N PRO A 186 15.37 9.90 -14.59
CA PRO A 186 14.59 8.94 -13.81
C PRO A 186 14.23 9.48 -12.40
N LYS A 187 14.68 10.68 -12.02
CA LYS A 187 14.51 11.24 -10.66
C LYS A 187 13.04 11.34 -10.24
N LYS A 188 12.11 11.58 -11.18
CA LYS A 188 10.67 11.67 -10.90
C LYS A 188 10.04 10.36 -10.38
N LYS A 189 10.74 9.22 -10.51
CA LYS A 189 10.32 7.90 -10.02
C LYS A 189 11.17 7.38 -8.86
N ALA A 190 12.01 8.22 -8.24
CA ALA A 190 12.90 7.80 -7.16
C ALA A 190 12.14 7.20 -5.97
N ASP A 191 11.04 7.83 -5.56
CA ASP A 191 10.18 7.31 -4.50
C ASP A 191 9.48 6.01 -4.88
N MET A 192 9.04 5.90 -6.13
CA MET A 192 8.43 4.67 -6.66
C MET A 192 9.41 3.51 -6.73
N ARG A 193 10.68 3.75 -7.09
CA ARG A 193 11.75 2.74 -7.05
C ARG A 193 11.99 2.28 -5.62
N MET A 194 12.07 3.20 -4.67
CA MET A 194 12.20 2.86 -3.25
C MET A 194 10.99 2.05 -2.73
N ALA A 195 9.77 2.41 -3.13
CA ALA A 195 8.57 1.65 -2.78
C ALA A 195 8.62 0.24 -3.35
N LEU A 196 8.92 0.08 -4.65
CA LEU A 196 9.05 -1.23 -5.28
C LEU A 196 10.15 -2.07 -4.63
N HIS A 197 11.33 -1.49 -4.40
CA HIS A 197 12.45 -2.14 -3.72
C HIS A 197 12.07 -2.65 -2.33
N THR A 198 11.45 -1.79 -1.52
CA THR A 198 11.04 -2.12 -0.14
C THR A 198 9.91 -3.14 -0.11
N SER A 199 9.02 -3.15 -1.11
CA SER A 199 7.88 -4.07 -1.15
C SER A 199 8.26 -5.55 -1.26
N VAL A 200 9.44 -5.85 -1.82
CA VAL A 200 9.92 -7.24 -2.02
C VAL A 200 10.24 -7.93 -0.70
N SER A 201 10.71 -7.18 0.29
CA SER A 201 11.08 -7.68 1.62
C SER A 201 10.13 -7.19 2.73
N ALA A 202 8.97 -6.66 2.34
CA ALA A 202 7.99 -6.16 3.30
C ALA A 202 7.44 -7.31 4.17
N ASP A 203 7.36 -7.04 5.47
CA ASP A 203 6.83 -7.98 6.45
C ASP A 203 5.30 -7.96 6.42
N ASP A 204 4.72 -8.98 5.79
CA ASP A 204 3.26 -9.11 5.61
C ASP A 204 2.50 -9.27 6.94
N SER A 205 3.17 -9.54 8.07
CA SER A 205 2.54 -9.51 9.39
C SER A 205 2.12 -8.09 9.82
N LYS A 206 2.72 -7.06 9.21
CA LYS A 206 2.41 -5.64 9.45
C LYS A 206 1.24 -5.13 8.60
N ASN A 207 0.45 -6.03 8.03
CA ASN A 207 -0.68 -5.64 7.20
C ASN A 207 -1.76 -4.87 8.00
N TYR A 208 -2.67 -4.24 7.27
CA TYR A 208 -3.77 -3.45 7.81
C TYR A 208 -4.63 -4.26 8.78
N ARG A 209 -4.99 -5.51 8.43
CA ARG A 209 -5.81 -6.37 9.28
C ARG A 209 -5.19 -6.58 10.66
N SER A 210 -3.86 -6.72 10.72
CA SER A 210 -3.13 -7.01 11.95
C SER A 210 -2.81 -5.75 12.77
N THR A 211 -2.60 -4.61 12.12
CA THR A 211 -2.00 -3.43 12.77
C THR A 211 -2.94 -2.24 12.91
N PHE A 212 -4.03 -2.18 12.14
CA PHE A 212 -4.99 -1.10 12.26
C PHE A 212 -5.77 -1.21 13.57
N LYS A 213 -5.73 -0.13 14.36
CA LYS A 213 -6.54 0.02 15.56
C LYS A 213 -7.60 1.08 15.32
N PRO A 214 -8.91 0.73 15.42
CA PRO A 214 -9.96 1.73 15.45
C PRO A 214 -9.70 2.73 16.58
N LEU A 215 -10.07 3.99 16.40
CA LEU A 215 -10.07 4.92 17.52
C LEU A 215 -11.07 4.38 18.55
N GLU A 216 -10.65 4.29 19.81
CA GLU A 216 -11.59 4.01 20.88
C GLU A 216 -12.65 5.10 20.83
N ARG A 217 -13.90 4.69 20.53
CA ARG A 217 -15.02 5.61 20.71
C ARG A 217 -15.05 5.88 22.20
N GLY A 218 -14.82 7.13 22.60
CA GLY A 218 -15.16 7.58 23.95
C GLY A 218 -16.64 7.29 24.18
N GLY A 219 -16.93 6.14 24.78
CA GLY A 219 -18.28 5.81 25.19
C GLY A 219 -18.65 6.82 26.27
N PRO A 220 -19.86 7.41 26.24
CA PRO A 220 -20.34 8.10 27.42
C PRO A 220 -20.34 7.09 28.56
N SER A 221 -19.60 7.38 29.62
CA SER A 221 -19.81 6.77 30.92
C SER A 221 -21.29 7.01 31.26
N ARG A 222 -22.13 5.97 31.10
CA ARG A 222 -23.50 6.01 31.63
C ARG A 222 -23.34 6.27 33.13
N PRO A 223 -23.87 7.37 33.67
CA PRO A 223 -23.94 7.50 35.11
C PRO A 223 -24.77 6.32 35.61
N ALA A 224 -24.27 5.67 36.66
CA ALA A 224 -24.98 4.62 37.37
C ALA A 224 -26.40 5.12 37.63
N GLY A 225 -27.39 4.44 37.05
CA GLY A 225 -28.79 4.77 37.26
C GLY A 225 -29.09 4.70 38.75
N GLY A 226 -29.33 5.86 39.34
CA GLY A 226 -29.89 5.97 40.67
C GLY A 226 -31.21 5.21 40.71
N GLN A 227 -31.35 4.35 41.73
CA GLN A 227 -32.60 3.69 42.06
C GLN A 227 -33.70 4.74 42.23
N GLY A 228 -34.63 4.78 41.27
CA GLY A 228 -35.87 5.52 41.42
C GLY A 228 -36.73 4.84 42.49
N SER A 229 -36.83 5.46 43.65
CA SER A 229 -37.80 5.10 44.69
C SER A 229 -39.22 5.29 44.15
N ARG A 230 -39.92 4.17 43.99
CA ARG A 230 -41.33 4.10 43.60
C ARG A 230 -42.18 4.56 44.79
N GLN A 231 -42.69 5.79 44.75
CA GLN A 231 -43.69 6.27 45.70
C GLN A 231 -45.06 5.69 45.30
N THR A 232 -45.59 4.79 46.12
CA THR A 232 -46.98 4.32 46.05
C THR A 232 -47.91 5.36 46.68
N LYS A 233 -48.89 5.85 45.93
CA LYS A 233 -50.04 6.62 46.45
C LYS A 233 -50.97 5.68 47.24
N PRO A 234 -51.46 6.06 48.43
CA PRO A 234 -52.59 5.39 49.05
C PRO A 234 -53.91 5.94 48.50
N THR A 235 -54.79 5.02 48.12
CA THR A 235 -56.22 5.24 47.89
C THR A 235 -56.94 5.58 49.19
N ARG A 236 -57.72 6.66 49.17
CA ARG A 236 -59.03 6.77 49.81
C ARG A 236 -59.94 7.56 48.88
#